data_AF-A0A0J6WKU5-F1
#
_entry.id   AF-A0A0J6WKU5-F1
#
_cell.length_a   1.000
_cell.length_b   1.000
_cell.length_c   1.000
_cell.angle_alpha   90.00
_cell.angle_beta   90.00
_cell.angle_gamma   90.00
#
_symmetry.space_group_name_H-M   'P 1'
#
loop_
_entity.id
_entity.type
_entity.pdbx_description
1 polymer ?
#
loop_
_entity_poly.entity_id
_entity_poly.type
_entity_poly.pdbx_seq_one_letter_code
_entity_poly.pdbx_strand_id
1 'polypeptide(L)'
;MRVMKAYIYASPAGAAAHVLSQCFSDFAELYRHGFLRDDSIVWANAEAPDASFWALTDRSQYVYVHRATEPGYVRLTSGRLRWGRSFDGTLEKFEVDIDTRNIAGEPDKHLTLIVKHRAPGRLVKVIDGSRLVDLVDGSYTRPEATVIDLAAYRPPAELAGAGEFEVNHARYHGVNHMMSSLNADNAELIRSHLGLFAFDISAEQIAAINEHLHVVETFADGFAEALYDRLSRAHSGPAAPD
;
A
#
# COMPACT_ATOMS: atom_id res chain seq x y z
N MET A 1 -18.57 -0.51 -19.15
CA MET A 1 -17.41 0.25 -18.66
C MET A 1 -16.77 -0.59 -17.58
N ARG A 2 -15.47 -0.91 -17.67
CA ARG A 2 -14.80 -1.63 -16.57
C ARG A 2 -14.45 -0.60 -15.49
N VAL A 3 -14.65 -0.95 -14.23
CA VAL A 3 -14.47 -0.06 -13.07
C VAL A 3 -13.89 -0.88 -11.94
N MET A 4 -12.91 -0.32 -11.24
CA MET A 4 -12.37 -0.94 -10.04
C MET A 4 -13.43 -0.87 -8.94
N LYS A 5 -13.65 -1.98 -8.22
CA LYS A 5 -14.63 -2.02 -7.14
C LYS A 5 -13.95 -1.87 -5.79
N ALA A 6 -14.44 -0.99 -4.93
CA ALA A 6 -13.94 -0.82 -3.59
C ALA A 6 -15.06 -0.98 -2.56
N TYR A 7 -14.81 -1.75 -1.51
CA TYR A 7 -15.65 -1.81 -0.32
C TYR A 7 -14.91 -1.09 0.80
N ILE A 8 -15.41 0.07 1.22
CA ILE A 8 -14.69 0.91 2.18
C ILE A 8 -15.60 1.22 3.36
N TYR A 9 -15.16 0.84 4.56
CA TYR A 9 -15.81 1.26 5.79
C TYR A 9 -15.17 2.54 6.32
N ALA A 10 -16.03 3.49 6.70
CA ALA A 10 -15.74 4.57 7.62
C ALA A 10 -17.03 4.86 8.40
N SER A 11 -16.92 5.15 9.70
CA SER A 11 -18.05 5.67 10.46
C SER A 11 -18.41 7.08 9.97
N PRO A 12 -19.62 7.58 10.29
CA PRO A 12 -19.98 8.97 9.97
C PRO A 12 -18.97 10.00 10.51
N ALA A 13 -18.40 9.75 11.70
CA ALA A 13 -17.40 10.62 12.30
C ALA A 13 -16.05 10.55 11.55
N GLY A 14 -15.59 9.36 11.18
CA GLY A 14 -14.37 9.20 10.38
C GLY A 14 -14.50 9.79 8.98
N ALA A 15 -15.66 9.61 8.33
CA ALA A 15 -15.95 10.24 7.04
C ALA A 15 -15.88 11.77 7.13
N ALA A 16 -16.47 12.37 8.17
CA ALA A 16 -16.38 13.81 8.44
C ALA A 16 -14.95 14.26 8.77
N ALA A 17 -14.12 13.40 9.35
CA ALA A 17 -12.69 13.63 9.59
C ALA A 17 -11.80 13.33 8.36
N HIS A 18 -12.40 13.04 7.20
CA HIS A 18 -11.70 12.78 5.93
C HIS A 18 -10.74 11.59 5.93
N VAL A 19 -10.96 10.58 6.79
CA VAL A 19 -10.08 9.38 6.88
C VAL A 19 -10.01 8.58 5.58
N LEU A 20 -11.05 8.67 4.74
CA LEU A 20 -11.12 8.02 3.43
C LEU A 20 -10.02 8.49 2.46
N SER A 21 -9.54 9.72 2.61
CA SER A 21 -8.57 10.34 1.69
C SER A 21 -7.32 9.50 1.50
N GLN A 22 -6.84 8.87 2.57
CA GLN A 22 -5.64 8.04 2.55
C GLN A 22 -5.86 6.77 1.71
N CYS A 23 -6.98 6.07 1.89
CA CYS A 23 -7.32 4.89 1.09
C CYS A 23 -7.40 5.21 -0.41
N PHE A 24 -8.10 6.29 -0.77
CA PHE A 24 -8.21 6.69 -2.18
C PHE A 24 -6.87 7.13 -2.78
N SER A 25 -6.01 7.77 -1.98
CA SER A 25 -4.66 8.12 -2.42
C SER A 25 -3.80 6.88 -2.67
N ASP A 26 -3.85 5.90 -1.76
CA ASP A 26 -3.19 4.60 -1.93
C ASP A 26 -3.71 3.88 -3.18
N PHE A 27 -5.02 3.79 -3.36
CA PHE A 27 -5.60 3.13 -4.52
C PHE A 27 -5.23 3.81 -5.83
N ALA A 28 -5.26 5.13 -5.88
CA ALA A 28 -4.91 5.89 -7.07
C ALA A 28 -3.44 5.70 -7.46
N GLU A 29 -2.52 5.72 -6.49
CA GLU A 29 -1.11 5.48 -6.74
C GLU A 29 -0.85 4.04 -7.19
N LEU A 30 -1.42 3.06 -6.49
CA LEU A 30 -1.25 1.65 -6.86
C LEU A 30 -1.86 1.34 -8.24
N TYR A 31 -2.95 2.02 -8.60
CA TYR A 31 -3.52 1.93 -9.94
C TYR A 31 -2.60 2.58 -10.99
N ARG A 32 -2.02 3.74 -10.69
CA ARG A 32 -1.04 4.42 -11.57
C ARG A 32 0.19 3.55 -11.86
N HIS A 33 0.61 2.74 -10.88
CA HIS A 33 1.70 1.78 -11.02
C HIS A 33 1.26 0.42 -11.60
N GLY A 34 -0.03 0.24 -11.92
CA GLY A 34 -0.58 -0.97 -12.54
C GLY A 34 -0.73 -2.16 -11.60
N PHE A 35 -0.54 -1.98 -10.28
CA PHE A 35 -0.83 -3.02 -9.28
C PHE A 35 -2.33 -3.22 -9.11
N LEU A 36 -3.09 -2.12 -8.98
CA LEU A 36 -4.56 -2.14 -9.08
C LEU A 36 -4.98 -1.79 -10.51
N ARG A 37 -6.11 -2.34 -10.95
CA ARG A 37 -6.63 -2.20 -12.31
C ARG A 37 -8.16 -2.17 -12.30
N ASP A 38 -8.77 -2.00 -13.46
CA ASP A 38 -10.23 -1.95 -13.62
C ASP A 38 -10.97 -3.23 -13.21
N ASP A 39 -10.27 -4.37 -13.11
CA ASP A 39 -10.84 -5.64 -12.67
C ASP A 39 -10.54 -5.95 -11.19
N SER A 40 -9.81 -5.06 -10.51
CA SER A 40 -9.45 -5.25 -9.12
C SER A 40 -10.64 -4.98 -8.19
N ILE A 41 -10.69 -5.73 -7.10
CA ILE A 41 -11.64 -5.50 -6.01
C ILE A 41 -10.86 -5.30 -4.73
N VAL A 42 -11.12 -4.22 -4.00
CA VAL A 42 -10.45 -3.91 -2.73
C VAL A 42 -11.45 -3.82 -1.58
N TRP A 43 -11.03 -4.24 -0.39
CA TRP A 43 -11.78 -4.13 0.86
C TRP A 43 -10.91 -3.44 1.90
N ALA A 44 -11.35 -2.29 2.39
CA ALA A 44 -10.59 -1.47 3.33
C ALA A 44 -11.46 -1.01 4.49
N ASN A 45 -10.83 -0.93 5.66
CA ASN A 45 -11.35 -0.16 6.79
C ASN A 45 -10.50 1.11 6.88
N ALA A 46 -11.07 2.26 6.51
CA ALA A 46 -10.35 3.52 6.51
C ALA A 46 -10.07 4.07 7.92
N GLU A 47 -10.65 3.46 8.95
CA GLU A 47 -10.40 3.76 10.36
C GLU A 47 -9.46 2.74 11.02
N ALA A 48 -8.99 1.73 10.27
CA ALA A 48 -7.96 0.84 10.78
C ALA A 48 -6.67 1.64 11.08
N PRO A 49 -5.95 1.28 12.16
CA PRO A 49 -4.74 1.98 12.56
C PRO A 49 -3.59 1.81 11.56
N ASP A 50 -3.65 0.77 10.74
CA ASP A 50 -2.69 0.45 9.71
C ASP A 50 -3.21 0.74 8.29
N ALA A 51 -2.32 1.17 7.40
CA ALA A 51 -2.61 1.42 5.99
C ALA A 51 -2.69 0.10 5.20
N SER A 52 -3.67 -0.73 5.56
CA SER A 52 -3.87 -2.05 4.99
C SER A 52 -5.25 -2.26 4.42
N PHE A 53 -5.32 -3.12 3.41
CA PHE A 53 -6.55 -3.51 2.76
C PHE A 53 -6.40 -4.92 2.18
N TRP A 54 -7.52 -5.57 1.93
CA TRP A 54 -7.54 -6.78 1.14
C TRP A 54 -7.72 -6.45 -0.33
N ALA A 55 -7.02 -7.14 -1.22
CA ALA A 55 -7.14 -6.95 -2.66
C ALA A 55 -7.38 -8.29 -3.38
N LEU A 56 -8.28 -8.24 -4.35
CA LEU A 56 -8.38 -9.21 -5.44
C LEU A 56 -7.82 -8.54 -6.69
N THR A 57 -6.76 -9.13 -7.21
CA THR A 57 -6.08 -8.73 -8.46
C THR A 57 -6.11 -9.92 -9.42
N ASP A 58 -4.96 -10.46 -9.80
CA ASP A 58 -4.84 -11.84 -10.30
C ASP A 58 -5.03 -12.87 -9.17
N ARG A 59 -4.77 -12.45 -7.92
CA ARG A 59 -4.94 -13.26 -6.71
C ARG A 59 -5.52 -12.47 -5.54
N SER A 60 -5.97 -13.21 -4.54
CA SER A 60 -6.42 -12.74 -3.24
C SER A 60 -5.23 -12.49 -2.31
N GLN A 61 -5.14 -11.30 -1.74
CA GLN A 61 -3.99 -10.91 -0.93
C GLN A 61 -4.33 -9.84 0.11
N TYR A 62 -3.67 -9.94 1.27
CA TYR A 62 -3.59 -8.85 2.23
C TYR A 62 -2.50 -7.89 1.79
N VAL A 63 -2.82 -6.61 1.64
CA VAL A 63 -1.88 -5.58 1.20
C VAL A 63 -1.64 -4.60 2.33
N TYR A 64 -0.37 -4.35 2.65
CA TYR A 64 0.06 -3.28 3.54
C TYR A 64 0.95 -2.31 2.78
N VAL A 65 0.60 -1.02 2.80
CA VAL A 65 1.38 0.03 2.13
C VAL A 65 2.24 0.77 3.15
N HIS A 66 3.54 0.48 3.16
CA HIS A 66 4.50 1.13 4.02
C HIS A 66 5.09 2.38 3.36
N ARG A 67 4.86 3.55 3.97
CA ARG A 67 5.48 4.82 3.58
C ARG A 67 6.78 5.03 4.34
N ALA A 68 7.90 4.87 3.66
CA ALA A 68 9.23 5.03 4.23
C ALA A 68 9.98 6.23 3.60
N THR A 69 10.94 6.79 4.32
CA THR A 69 11.86 7.78 3.73
C THR A 69 12.90 7.12 2.82
N GLU A 70 13.26 5.88 3.13
CA GLU A 70 14.25 5.06 2.42
C GLU A 70 13.70 3.65 2.15
N PRO A 71 14.22 2.90 1.16
CA PRO A 71 13.70 1.58 0.81
C PRO A 71 13.85 0.51 1.92
N GLY A 72 14.93 0.57 2.71
CA GLY A 72 15.18 -0.37 3.80
C GLY A 72 15.35 -1.84 3.38
N TYR A 73 15.06 -2.73 4.32
CA TYR A 73 15.17 -4.18 4.18
C TYR A 73 13.85 -4.83 4.62
N VAL A 74 13.42 -5.85 3.87
CA VAL A 74 12.28 -6.69 4.19
C VAL A 74 12.75 -8.10 4.47
N ARG A 75 12.42 -8.65 5.63
CA ARG A 75 12.68 -10.04 5.97
C ARG A 75 11.40 -10.86 5.88
N LEU A 76 11.50 -11.93 5.11
CA LEU A 76 10.48 -12.94 4.89
C LEU A 76 10.76 -14.16 5.76
N THR A 77 9.76 -14.55 6.55
CA THR A 77 9.72 -15.80 7.33
C THR A 77 8.34 -16.44 7.15
N SER A 78 8.18 -17.71 7.52
CA SER A 78 6.89 -18.40 7.35
C SER A 78 5.75 -17.61 7.99
N GLY A 79 4.80 -17.14 7.17
CA GLY A 79 3.62 -16.38 7.61
C GLY A 79 3.90 -15.01 8.23
N ARG A 80 5.10 -14.44 8.09
CA ARG A 80 5.47 -13.16 8.70
C ARG A 80 6.45 -12.35 7.86
N LEU A 81 6.20 -11.05 7.79
CA LEU A 81 6.91 -10.03 7.03
C LEU A 81 7.37 -8.92 7.97
N ARG A 82 8.68 -8.62 7.98
CA ARG A 82 9.23 -7.53 8.80
C ARG A 82 10.02 -6.54 7.96
N TRP A 83 9.75 -5.25 8.11
CA TRP A 83 10.55 -4.20 7.48
C TRP A 83 11.38 -3.46 8.53
N GLY A 84 12.62 -3.13 8.18
CA GLY A 84 13.49 -2.28 8.99
C GLY A 84 14.50 -1.54 8.13
N ARG A 85 15.10 -0.48 8.67
CA ARG A 85 16.06 0.37 7.93
C ARG A 85 17.35 -0.35 7.54
N SER A 86 17.72 -1.39 8.27
CA SER A 86 18.93 -2.19 8.04
C SER A 86 18.62 -3.69 8.11
N PHE A 87 19.58 -4.51 7.67
CA PHE A 87 19.47 -5.97 7.75
C PHE A 87 19.15 -6.46 9.17
N ASP A 88 19.89 -5.98 10.18
CA ASP A 88 19.66 -6.32 11.60
C ASP A 88 18.42 -5.62 12.17
N GLY A 89 18.07 -4.45 11.62
CA GLY A 89 16.82 -3.75 11.95
C GLY A 89 15.60 -4.64 11.76
N THR A 90 15.59 -5.52 10.75
CA THR A 90 14.49 -6.48 10.56
C THR A 90 14.34 -7.54 11.67
N LEU A 91 15.35 -7.70 12.53
CA LEU A 91 15.36 -8.67 13.63
C LEU A 91 14.95 -8.04 14.96
N GLU A 92 15.59 -6.93 15.32
CA GLU A 92 15.51 -6.35 16.68
C GLU A 92 14.80 -5.00 16.75
N LYS A 93 14.75 -4.25 15.64
CA LYS A 93 14.26 -2.86 15.58
C LYS A 93 13.39 -2.63 14.34
N PHE A 94 12.51 -3.58 14.07
CA PHE A 94 11.64 -3.52 12.91
C PHE A 94 10.59 -2.43 13.13
N GLU A 95 10.26 -1.69 12.08
CA GLU A 95 9.23 -0.64 12.13
C GLU A 95 7.88 -1.16 11.61
N VAL A 96 7.90 -2.20 10.77
CA VAL A 96 6.71 -2.90 10.31
C VAL A 96 6.85 -4.38 10.62
N ASP A 97 5.78 -4.96 11.14
CA ASP A 97 5.67 -6.38 11.47
C ASP A 97 4.28 -6.91 11.15
N ILE A 98 4.19 -7.67 10.07
CA ILE A 98 2.94 -8.24 9.56
C ILE A 98 3.00 -9.75 9.81
N ASP A 99 2.15 -10.24 10.69
CA ASP A 99 2.03 -11.66 11.01
C ASP A 99 0.65 -12.16 10.61
N THR A 100 0.58 -13.20 9.77
CA THR A 100 -0.67 -13.82 9.31
C THR A 100 -1.62 -14.24 10.44
N ARG A 101 -1.08 -14.51 11.64
CA ARG A 101 -1.85 -14.88 12.84
C ARG A 101 -2.61 -13.70 13.45
N ASN A 102 -2.17 -12.47 13.18
CA ASN A 102 -2.81 -11.25 13.66
C ASN A 102 -3.84 -10.69 12.67
N ILE A 103 -3.95 -11.30 11.49
CA ILE A 103 -4.89 -10.88 10.44
C ILE A 103 -6.15 -11.74 10.54
N ALA A 104 -7.32 -11.10 10.50
CA ALA A 104 -8.62 -11.76 10.60
C ALA A 104 -8.88 -12.77 9.45
N GLY A 105 -9.68 -13.79 9.74
CA GLY A 105 -10.03 -14.87 8.81
C GLY A 105 -9.16 -16.12 8.95
N GLU A 106 -9.43 -17.10 8.10
CA GLU A 106 -8.80 -18.44 8.10
C GLU A 106 -7.29 -18.41 7.76
N PRO A 107 -6.57 -19.54 7.94
CA PRO A 107 -5.24 -19.74 7.34
C PRO A 107 -5.25 -19.59 5.81
N ASP A 108 -4.09 -19.66 5.16
CA ASP A 108 -3.92 -19.46 3.69
C ASP A 108 -3.97 -17.99 3.20
N LYS A 109 -3.47 -17.08 4.04
CA LYS A 109 -3.35 -15.66 3.67
C LYS A 109 -2.03 -15.41 2.94
N HIS A 110 -2.11 -14.83 1.74
CA HIS A 110 -0.92 -14.27 1.12
C HIS A 110 -0.71 -12.82 1.53
N LEU A 111 0.50 -12.51 1.97
CA LEU A 111 0.87 -11.18 2.43
C LEU A 111 1.61 -10.39 1.35
N THR A 112 1.21 -9.15 1.12
CA THR A 112 1.88 -8.24 0.20
C THR A 112 2.29 -6.98 0.93
N LEU A 113 3.60 -6.76 1.04
CA LEU A 113 4.17 -5.52 1.55
C LEU A 113 4.60 -4.64 0.37
N ILE A 114 3.94 -3.50 0.22
CA ILE A 114 4.32 -2.49 -0.77
C ILE A 114 5.08 -1.39 -0.04
N VAL A 115 6.35 -1.18 -0.39
CA VAL A 115 7.17 -0.12 0.17
C VAL A 115 7.18 1.06 -0.80
N LYS A 116 6.60 2.18 -0.34
CA LYS A 116 6.68 3.48 -1.01
C LYS A 116 7.78 4.30 -0.34
N HIS A 117 8.78 4.71 -1.11
CA HIS A 117 9.84 5.60 -0.62
C HIS A 117 10.20 6.68 -1.64
N ARG A 118 10.95 7.69 -1.18
CA ARG A 118 11.34 8.88 -1.97
C ARG A 118 12.84 8.92 -2.27
N ALA A 119 13.46 7.76 -2.46
CA ALA A 119 14.90 7.63 -2.64
C ALA A 119 15.22 7.09 -4.05
N PRO A 120 15.39 7.96 -5.05
CA PRO A 120 15.64 7.55 -6.43
C PRO A 120 16.90 6.67 -6.54
N GLY A 121 16.83 5.66 -7.41
CA GLY A 121 17.97 4.78 -7.70
C GLY A 121 18.37 3.81 -6.58
N ARG A 122 17.66 3.81 -5.44
CA ARG A 122 17.82 2.81 -4.38
C ARG A 122 16.63 1.86 -4.40
N LEU A 123 16.89 0.59 -4.10
CA LEU A 123 15.88 -0.47 -4.09
C LEU A 123 15.67 -1.03 -2.69
N VAL A 124 14.45 -1.51 -2.43
CA VAL A 124 14.15 -2.39 -1.31
C VAL A 124 14.99 -3.65 -1.40
N LYS A 125 15.57 -4.05 -0.28
CA LYS A 125 16.33 -5.29 -0.17
C LYS A 125 15.49 -6.37 0.49
N VAL A 126 15.39 -7.54 -0.12
CA VAL A 126 14.58 -8.65 0.41
C VAL A 126 15.48 -9.73 0.96
N ILE A 127 15.15 -10.23 2.15
CA ILE A 127 15.84 -11.32 2.84
C ILE A 127 14.85 -12.47 2.97
N ASP A 128 15.06 -13.55 2.23
CA ASP A 128 14.25 -14.76 2.33
C ASP A 128 15.00 -15.82 3.14
N GLY A 129 14.49 -16.11 4.34
CA GLY A 129 15.22 -16.88 5.34
C GLY A 129 16.54 -16.19 5.75
N SER A 130 17.65 -16.70 5.23
CA SER A 130 19.01 -16.21 5.50
C SER A 130 19.70 -15.57 4.28
N ARG A 131 19.04 -15.50 3.13
CA ARG A 131 19.64 -15.02 1.88
C ARG A 131 19.06 -13.70 1.45
N LEU A 132 19.92 -12.81 0.97
CA LEU A 132 19.49 -11.65 0.20
C LEU A 132 19.02 -12.15 -1.17
N VAL A 133 17.84 -11.71 -1.60
CA VAL A 133 17.27 -12.04 -2.91
C VAL A 133 17.01 -10.75 -3.69
N ASP A 134 17.18 -10.84 -5.00
CA ASP A 134 16.98 -9.71 -5.90
C ASP A 134 15.50 -9.54 -6.24
N LEU A 135 15.07 -8.30 -6.40
CA LEU A 135 13.79 -7.96 -7.00
C LEU A 135 13.86 -8.14 -8.51
N VAL A 136 12.82 -8.69 -9.11
CA VAL A 136 12.58 -8.69 -10.56
C VAL A 136 11.45 -7.72 -10.83
N ASP A 137 11.70 -6.72 -11.68
CA ASP A 137 10.71 -5.69 -12.02
C ASP A 137 10.13 -4.99 -10.77
N GLY A 138 10.99 -4.75 -9.78
CA GLY A 138 10.61 -4.12 -8.51
C GLY A 138 9.79 -5.00 -7.57
N SER A 139 9.68 -6.31 -7.84
CA SER A 139 8.92 -7.25 -7.02
C SER A 139 9.71 -8.52 -6.69
N TYR A 140 9.41 -9.13 -5.54
CA TYR A 140 9.81 -10.50 -5.21
C TYR A 140 8.61 -11.22 -4.64
N THR A 141 8.27 -12.38 -5.22
CA THR A 141 7.12 -13.18 -4.82
C THR A 141 7.55 -14.61 -4.53
N ARG A 142 7.02 -15.15 -3.44
CA ARG A 142 7.01 -16.58 -3.10
C ARG A 142 5.55 -16.98 -2.78
N PRO A 143 5.22 -18.28 -2.64
CA PRO A 143 3.83 -18.74 -2.54
C PRO A 143 2.95 -17.98 -1.53
N GLU A 144 3.50 -17.66 -0.36
CA GLU A 144 2.79 -17.03 0.75
C GLU A 144 3.02 -15.51 0.91
N ALA A 145 3.94 -14.91 0.14
CA ALA A 145 4.25 -13.49 0.32
C ALA A 145 4.83 -12.81 -0.93
N THR A 146 4.53 -11.52 -1.06
CA THR A 146 5.07 -10.62 -2.07
C THR A 146 5.64 -9.36 -1.41
N VAL A 147 6.78 -8.91 -1.91
CA VAL A 147 7.36 -7.61 -1.57
C VAL A 147 7.46 -6.79 -2.84
N ILE A 148 6.96 -5.55 -2.80
CA ILE A 148 7.01 -4.63 -3.92
C ILE A 148 7.74 -3.36 -3.48
N ASP A 149 8.78 -3.01 -4.23
CA ASP A 149 9.31 -1.65 -4.27
C ASP A 149 8.48 -0.85 -5.27
N LEU A 150 7.61 0.03 -4.78
CA LEU A 150 6.67 0.73 -5.64
C LEU A 150 7.36 1.63 -6.68
N ALA A 151 8.53 2.18 -6.35
CA ALA A 151 9.26 3.08 -7.25
C ALA A 151 9.89 2.33 -8.43
N ALA A 152 10.26 1.05 -8.22
CA ALA A 152 10.84 0.19 -9.24
C ALA A 152 9.83 -0.78 -9.89
N TYR A 153 8.61 -0.86 -9.35
CA TYR A 153 7.60 -1.82 -9.77
C TYR A 153 7.22 -1.66 -11.23
N ARG A 154 7.23 -2.77 -11.96
CA ARG A 154 6.65 -2.87 -13.30
C ARG A 154 5.64 -4.02 -13.31
N PRO A 155 4.38 -3.77 -13.66
CA PRO A 155 3.38 -4.82 -13.68
C PRO A 155 3.71 -5.85 -14.78
N PRO A 156 3.38 -7.13 -14.58
CA PRO A 156 3.54 -8.16 -15.62
C PRO A 156 2.79 -7.79 -16.90
N ALA A 157 3.39 -8.10 -18.06
CA ALA A 157 2.81 -7.79 -19.37
C ALA A 157 1.47 -8.53 -19.61
N GLU A 158 1.40 -9.78 -19.15
CA GLU A 158 0.17 -10.58 -19.14
C GLU A 158 -0.16 -10.96 -17.71
N LEU A 159 -1.39 -10.65 -17.31
CA LEU A 159 -1.90 -10.99 -15.98
C LEU A 159 -3.06 -11.96 -16.19
N ALA A 160 -2.95 -13.13 -15.56
CA ALA A 160 -4.07 -14.07 -15.50
C ALA A 160 -5.22 -13.41 -14.72
N GLY A 161 -6.45 -13.59 -15.20
CA GLY A 161 -7.62 -13.24 -14.40
C GLY A 161 -7.69 -14.12 -13.16
N ALA A 162 -8.18 -13.57 -12.05
CA ALA A 162 -8.38 -14.34 -10.83
C ALA A 162 -9.32 -15.53 -11.07
N GLY A 163 -8.89 -16.72 -10.62
CA GLY A 163 -9.71 -17.91 -10.62
C GLY A 163 -10.86 -17.82 -9.61
N GLU A 164 -11.84 -18.73 -9.73
CA GLU A 164 -13.02 -18.74 -8.85
C GLU A 164 -12.64 -18.89 -7.35
N PHE A 165 -11.60 -19.69 -7.07
CA PHE A 165 -11.06 -19.82 -5.72
C PHE A 165 -10.60 -18.46 -5.17
N GLU A 166 -9.77 -17.73 -5.91
CA GLU A 166 -9.25 -16.42 -5.50
C GLU A 166 -10.37 -15.41 -5.29
N VAL A 167 -11.41 -15.42 -6.14
CA VAL A 167 -12.57 -14.56 -6.00
C VAL A 167 -13.32 -14.83 -4.69
N ASN A 168 -13.61 -16.09 -4.38
CA ASN A 168 -14.35 -16.46 -3.17
C ASN A 168 -13.50 -16.24 -1.92
N HIS A 169 -12.22 -16.58 -1.99
CA HIS A 169 -11.25 -16.34 -0.93
C HIS A 169 -11.15 -14.85 -0.60
N ALA A 170 -11.04 -13.98 -1.62
CA ALA A 170 -10.97 -12.55 -1.40
C ALA A 170 -12.26 -11.95 -0.84
N ARG A 171 -13.43 -12.44 -1.25
CA ARG A 171 -14.70 -12.01 -0.64
C ARG A 171 -14.78 -12.34 0.84
N TYR A 172 -14.38 -13.56 1.22
CA TYR A 172 -14.38 -13.98 2.62
C TYR A 172 -13.39 -13.17 3.46
N HIS A 173 -12.13 -13.11 3.03
CA HIS A 173 -11.08 -12.42 3.78
C HIS A 173 -11.22 -10.89 3.75
N GLY A 174 -11.63 -10.33 2.62
CA GLY A 174 -11.84 -8.89 2.48
C GLY A 174 -12.94 -8.36 3.40
N VAL A 175 -14.07 -9.07 3.51
CA VAL A 175 -15.14 -8.69 4.45
C VAL A 175 -14.67 -8.84 5.90
N ASN A 176 -13.96 -9.92 6.24
CA ASN A 176 -13.37 -10.09 7.57
C ASN A 176 -12.34 -9.00 7.92
N HIS A 177 -11.53 -8.57 6.94
CA HIS A 177 -10.58 -7.47 7.10
C HIS A 177 -11.30 -6.18 7.48
N MET A 178 -12.37 -5.82 6.75
CA MET A 178 -13.14 -4.60 7.03
C MET A 178 -13.68 -4.55 8.47
N MET A 179 -14.05 -5.71 9.04
CA MET A 179 -14.64 -5.81 10.37
C MET A 179 -13.61 -5.95 11.50
N SER A 180 -12.34 -6.20 11.18
CA SER A 180 -11.33 -6.72 12.15
C SER A 180 -11.10 -5.84 13.38
N SER A 181 -11.23 -4.52 13.27
CA SER A 181 -11.04 -3.55 14.35
C SER A 181 -12.34 -2.89 14.83
N LEU A 182 -13.50 -3.35 14.33
CA LEU A 182 -14.78 -2.75 14.62
C LEU A 182 -15.46 -3.37 15.86
N ASN A 183 -16.36 -2.61 16.48
CA ASN A 183 -17.28 -3.16 17.46
C ASN A 183 -18.31 -4.10 16.78
N ALA A 184 -19.01 -4.90 17.59
CA ALA A 184 -19.94 -5.91 17.10
C ALA A 184 -21.07 -5.33 16.23
N ASP A 185 -21.61 -4.17 16.60
CA ASP A 185 -22.73 -3.54 15.90
C ASP A 185 -22.32 -3.08 14.49
N ASN A 186 -21.16 -2.44 14.36
CA ASN A 186 -20.62 -1.99 13.08
C ASN A 186 -20.19 -3.19 12.20
N ALA A 187 -19.63 -4.24 12.80
CA ALA A 187 -19.32 -5.47 12.09
C ALA A 187 -20.61 -6.10 11.53
N GLU A 188 -21.69 -6.15 12.32
CA GLU A 188 -22.96 -6.69 11.88
C GLU A 188 -23.62 -5.84 10.78
N LEU A 189 -23.51 -4.51 10.87
CA LEU A 189 -23.95 -3.61 9.81
C LEU A 189 -23.27 -3.95 8.46
N ILE A 190 -21.97 -4.23 8.47
CA ILE A 190 -21.25 -4.66 7.26
C ILE A 190 -21.75 -6.01 6.76
N ARG A 191 -21.93 -7.01 7.64
CA ARG A 191 -22.43 -8.33 7.22
C ARG A 191 -23.81 -8.27 6.59
N SER A 192 -24.72 -7.52 7.22
CA SER A 192 -26.11 -7.40 6.78
C SER A 192 -26.27 -6.49 5.55
N HIS A 193 -25.35 -5.53 5.36
CA HIS A 193 -25.50 -4.47 4.35
C HIS A 193 -24.21 -4.14 3.59
N LEU A 194 -23.40 -5.15 3.22
CA LEU A 194 -22.12 -4.96 2.52
C LEU A 194 -22.22 -4.05 1.27
N GLY A 195 -23.35 -4.10 0.55
CA GLY A 195 -23.58 -3.27 -0.63
C GLY A 195 -23.60 -1.76 -0.35
N LEU A 196 -23.87 -1.32 0.88
CA LEU A 196 -23.83 0.11 1.25
C LEU A 196 -22.40 0.67 1.28
N PHE A 197 -21.40 -0.21 1.41
CA PHE A 197 -19.99 0.17 1.48
C PHE A 197 -19.31 0.08 0.11
N ALA A 198 -20.04 -0.28 -0.94
CA ALA A 198 -19.50 -0.51 -2.28
C ALA A 198 -19.42 0.79 -3.08
N PHE A 199 -18.26 1.00 -3.71
CA PHE A 199 -17.98 2.08 -4.64
C PHE A 199 -17.48 1.49 -5.95
N ASP A 200 -18.05 1.95 -7.06
CA ASP A 200 -17.50 1.72 -8.39
C ASP A 200 -16.63 2.93 -8.73
N ILE A 201 -15.32 2.70 -8.87
CA ILE A 201 -14.33 3.75 -9.11
C ILE A 201 -13.86 3.64 -10.56
N SER A 202 -14.20 4.64 -11.37
CA SER A 202 -13.81 4.68 -12.78
C SER A 202 -12.34 5.07 -12.95
N ALA A 203 -11.74 4.69 -14.08
CA ALA A 203 -10.40 5.12 -14.45
C ALA A 203 -10.27 6.66 -14.51
N GLU A 204 -11.34 7.36 -14.92
CA GLU A 204 -11.39 8.83 -14.92
C GLU A 204 -11.33 9.41 -13.51
N GLN A 205 -12.06 8.82 -12.55
CA GLN A 205 -12.00 9.23 -11.14
C GLN A 205 -10.62 8.98 -10.54
N ILE A 206 -9.99 7.83 -10.83
CA ILE A 206 -8.62 7.54 -10.42
C ILE A 206 -7.62 8.52 -11.04
N ALA A 207 -7.79 8.87 -12.32
CA ALA A 207 -6.94 9.85 -12.99
C ALA A 207 -7.06 11.23 -12.34
N ALA A 208 -8.27 11.67 -12.01
CA ALA A 208 -8.50 12.94 -11.32
C ALA A 208 -7.86 12.98 -9.92
N ILE A 209 -7.94 11.88 -9.15
CA ILE A 209 -7.26 11.78 -7.85
C ILE A 209 -5.74 11.90 -8.05
N ASN A 210 -5.17 11.19 -9.00
CA ASN A 210 -3.73 11.26 -9.30
C ASN A 210 -3.29 12.67 -9.74
N GLU A 211 -4.10 13.38 -10.51
CA GLU A 211 -3.83 14.77 -10.90
C GLU A 211 -3.78 15.69 -9.66
N HIS A 212 -4.74 15.56 -8.74
CA HIS A 212 -4.74 16.34 -7.51
C HIS A 212 -3.54 16.02 -6.60
N LEU A 213 -3.15 14.74 -6.50
CA LEU A 213 -1.94 14.35 -5.78
C LEU A 213 -0.69 14.98 -6.41
N HIS A 214 -0.59 14.97 -7.74
CA HIS A 214 0.52 15.58 -8.46
C HIS A 214 0.58 17.11 -8.28
N VAL A 215 -0.57 17.79 -8.21
CA VAL A 215 -0.63 19.23 -7.89
C VAL A 215 -0.04 19.51 -6.51
N VAL A 216 -0.36 18.69 -5.50
CA VAL A 216 0.21 18.83 -4.15
C VAL A 216 1.73 18.61 -4.16
N GLU A 217 2.22 17.61 -4.89
CA GLU A 217 3.65 17.35 -5.05
C GLU A 217 4.36 18.53 -5.72
N THR A 218 3.85 19.02 -6.85
CA THR A 218 4.44 20.15 -7.60
C THR A 218 4.41 21.44 -6.78
N PHE A 219 3.34 21.68 -6.01
CA PHE A 219 3.26 22.83 -5.12
C PHE A 219 4.33 22.76 -4.01
N ALA A 220 4.61 21.56 -3.50
CA ALA A 220 5.66 21.35 -2.51
C ALA A 220 7.07 21.58 -3.07
N ASP A 221 7.31 21.27 -4.36
CA ASP A 221 8.60 21.48 -5.02
C ASP A 221 9.01 22.97 -5.04
N GLY A 222 8.06 23.90 -5.13
CA GLY A 222 8.35 25.34 -5.02
C GLY A 222 8.96 25.74 -3.67
N PHE A 223 8.62 25.03 -2.57
CA PHE A 223 9.29 25.23 -1.28
C PHE A 223 10.69 24.60 -1.26
N ALA A 224 10.89 23.49 -1.98
CA ALA A 224 12.18 22.83 -2.09
C ALA A 224 13.19 23.70 -2.85
N GLU A 225 12.76 24.35 -3.95
CA GLU A 225 13.58 25.33 -4.68
C GLU A 225 13.98 26.50 -3.78
N ALA A 226 13.01 27.09 -3.05
CA ALA A 226 13.29 28.17 -2.12
C ALA A 226 14.25 27.75 -1.00
N LEU A 227 14.16 26.50 -0.52
CA LEU A 227 15.09 25.94 0.46
C LEU A 227 16.49 25.77 -0.14
N TYR A 228 16.60 25.21 -1.35
CA TYR A 228 17.85 25.03 -2.07
C TYR A 228 18.57 26.38 -2.27
N ASP A 229 17.86 27.41 -2.72
CA ASP A 229 18.40 28.75 -2.92
C ASP A 229 18.92 29.38 -1.62
N ARG A 230 18.23 29.16 -0.50
CA ARG A 230 18.66 29.64 0.83
C ARG A 230 19.93 28.93 1.27
N LEU A 231 19.98 27.61 1.12
CA LEU A 231 21.14 26.80 1.47
C LEU A 231 22.36 27.13 0.60
N SER A 232 22.16 27.28 -0.71
CA SER A 232 23.23 27.66 -1.66
C SER A 232 23.83 29.04 -1.32
N ARG A 233 22.97 30.03 -0.99
CA ARG A 233 23.43 31.36 -0.55
C ARG A 233 24.20 31.31 0.77
N ALA A 234 23.76 30.50 1.72
CA ALA A 234 24.46 30.32 3.00
C ALA A 234 25.83 29.65 2.82
N HIS A 235 25.95 28.67 1.92
CA HIS A 235 27.22 27.97 1.63
C HIS A 235 28.21 28.80 0.80
N SER A 236 27.73 29.79 0.05
CA SER A 236 28.60 30.62 -0.80
C SER A 236 29.39 31.69 -0.03
N GLY A 237 29.02 31.99 1.22
CA GLY A 237 29.69 32.97 2.10
C GLY A 237 29.73 34.41 1.54
N PRO A 238 29.95 35.45 2.37
CA PRO A 238 30.26 36.76 1.84
C PRO A 238 31.65 36.71 1.20
N ALA A 239 31.76 37.19 -0.05
CA ALA A 239 33.07 37.44 -0.66
C ALA A 239 33.89 38.28 0.32
N ALA A 240 35.10 37.82 0.67
CA ALA A 240 36.01 38.56 1.51
C ALA A 240 36.22 39.96 0.88
N PRO A 241 36.06 41.06 1.63
CA PRO A 241 36.37 42.37 1.10
C PRO A 241 37.88 42.47 0.87
N ASP A 242 38.25 42.89 -0.34
CA ASP A 242 39.62 43.28 -0.70
C ASP A 242 40.14 44.45 0.16
#